data_AF-A0A523AXF7-F1
#
_entry.id   AF-A0A523AXF7-F1
#
_cell.length_a   1.000
_cell.length_b   1.000
_cell.length_c   1.000
_cell.angle_alpha   90.00
_cell.angle_beta   90.00
_cell.angle_gamma   90.00
#
_symmetry.space_group_name_H-M   'P 1'
#
loop_
_entity.id
_entity.type
_entity.pdbx_description
1 polymer ?
#
loop_
_entity_poly.entity_id
_entity_poly.type
_entity_poly.pdbx_seq_one_letter_code
_entity_poly.pdbx_strand_id
1 'polypeptide(L)'
;ALLFASLFVALGAPLPEEVGSFFDAHLAGPFFFLMLLFAGYCLEAVGPGKYREELLMIGAARFLVSPAVTILAMLAMDLSFSSDLSPKPSLLLSLMPPAVFNMILAHSYRREVGLYGAAVMCLTLFSLFLLLPLLFFL
;
A
#
# COMPACT_ATOMS: atom_id res chain seq x y z
N ALA A 1 8.21 -5.29 13.47
CA ALA A 1 8.04 -6.20 12.31
C ALA A 1 9.18 -6.03 11.31
N LEU A 2 9.27 -4.92 10.55
CA LEU A 2 10.32 -4.70 9.55
C LEU A 2 11.76 -4.83 10.08
N LEU A 3 12.08 -4.22 11.23
CA LEU A 3 13.39 -4.37 11.89
C LEU A 3 13.73 -5.82 12.28
N PHE A 4 12.70 -6.62 12.57
CA PHE A 4 12.88 -8.02 12.92
C PHE A 4 12.99 -8.89 11.66
N ALA A 5 12.24 -8.57 10.61
CA ALA A 5 12.34 -9.20 9.29
C ALA A 5 13.72 -8.94 8.65
N SER A 6 14.28 -7.73 8.80
CA SER A 6 15.63 -7.42 8.30
C SER A 6 16.72 -8.26 8.95
N LEU A 7 16.47 -8.80 10.16
CA LEU A 7 17.40 -9.73 10.82
C LEU A 7 17.48 -11.06 10.06
N PHE A 8 16.36 -11.61 9.61
CA PHE A 8 16.33 -12.85 8.81
C PHE A 8 17.03 -12.67 7.45
N VAL A 9 16.84 -11.51 6.82
CA VAL A 9 17.53 -11.15 5.58
C VAL A 9 19.04 -11.01 5.82
N ALA A 10 19.45 -10.30 6.87
CA ALA A 10 20.86 -10.09 7.21
C ALA A 10 21.58 -11.39 7.60
N LEU A 11 20.86 -12.33 8.23
CA LEU A 11 21.38 -13.65 8.60
C LEU A 11 21.36 -14.66 7.45
N GLY A 12 20.89 -14.27 6.26
CA GLY A 12 20.76 -15.20 5.12
C GLY A 12 19.89 -16.41 5.45
N ALA A 13 18.87 -16.22 6.29
CA ALA A 13 17.97 -17.27 6.76
C ALA A 13 16.60 -17.09 6.08
N PRO A 14 16.49 -17.38 4.76
CA PRO A 14 15.21 -17.35 4.09
C PRO A 14 14.30 -18.42 4.68
N LEU A 15 13.00 -18.18 4.57
CA LEU A 15 11.99 -19.16 4.94
C LEU A 15 12.19 -20.43 4.07
N PRO A 16 12.29 -21.64 4.65
CA PRO A 16 12.38 -22.88 3.87
C PRO A 16 11.21 -23.00 2.89
N GLU A 17 11.46 -23.50 1.69
CA GLU A 17 10.44 -23.59 0.63
C GLU A 17 9.21 -24.41 1.05
N GLU A 18 9.39 -25.46 1.86
CA GLU A 18 8.25 -26.26 2.35
C GLU A 18 7.35 -25.44 3.29
N VAL A 19 7.94 -24.55 4.09
CA VAL A 19 7.21 -23.67 5.00
C VAL A 19 6.53 -22.54 4.22
N GLY A 20 7.21 -21.97 3.23
CA GLY A 20 6.65 -20.95 2.34
C GLY A 20 5.47 -21.47 1.54
N SER A 21 5.62 -22.61 0.87
CA SER A 21 4.55 -23.24 0.08
C SER A 21 3.35 -23.63 0.94
N PHE A 22 3.56 -24.15 2.15
CA PHE A 22 2.47 -24.41 3.09
C PHE A 22 1.72 -23.12 3.47
N PHE A 23 2.47 -22.07 3.80
CA PHE A 23 1.89 -20.77 4.16
C PHE A 23 1.07 -20.18 3.02
N ASP A 24 1.63 -20.16 1.80
CA ASP A 24 0.96 -19.62 0.63
C ASP A 24 -0.32 -20.40 0.27
N ALA A 25 -0.26 -21.74 0.37
CA ALA A 25 -1.39 -22.60 0.02
C ALA A 25 -2.53 -22.56 1.05
N HIS A 26 -2.25 -22.39 2.34
CA HIS A 26 -3.25 -22.60 3.40
C HIS A 26 -3.50 -21.40 4.30
N LEU A 27 -2.52 -20.51 4.47
CA LEU A 27 -2.57 -19.46 5.48
C LEU A 27 -2.69 -18.06 4.85
N ALA A 28 -1.99 -17.77 3.76
CA ALA A 28 -1.97 -16.44 3.16
C ALA A 28 -3.37 -15.89 2.87
N GLY A 29 -4.24 -16.70 2.25
CA GLY A 29 -5.63 -16.35 1.97
C GLY A 29 -6.45 -15.99 3.22
N PRO A 30 -6.57 -16.89 4.22
CA PRO A 30 -7.25 -16.60 5.47
C PRO A 30 -6.71 -15.38 6.22
N PHE A 31 -5.39 -15.22 6.31
CA PHE A 31 -4.78 -14.05 6.98
C PHE A 31 -5.10 -12.74 6.23
N PHE A 32 -5.05 -12.76 4.90
CA PHE A 32 -5.44 -11.60 4.10
C PHE A 32 -6.91 -11.24 4.28
N PHE A 33 -7.80 -12.25 4.28
CA PHE A 33 -9.22 -12.05 4.57
C PHE A 33 -9.46 -11.45 5.96
N LEU A 34 -8.80 -11.99 7.00
CA LEU A 34 -8.91 -11.46 8.36
C LEU A 34 -8.39 -10.01 8.47
N MET A 35 -7.30 -9.68 7.77
CA MET A 35 -6.79 -8.32 7.70
C MET A 35 -7.81 -7.36 7.07
N LEU A 36 -8.44 -7.76 5.97
CA LEU A 36 -9.49 -6.97 5.32
C LEU A 36 -10.75 -6.85 6.20
N LEU A 37 -11.15 -7.92 6.87
CA LEU A 37 -12.28 -7.91 7.80
C LEU A 37 -12.02 -6.94 8.97
N PHE A 38 -10.81 -6.99 9.54
CA PHE A 38 -10.41 -6.08 10.60
C PHE A 38 -10.32 -4.63 10.10
N ALA A 39 -9.83 -4.41 8.88
CA ALA A 39 -9.88 -3.12 8.22
C ALA A 39 -11.33 -2.61 8.15
N GLY A 40 -12.25 -3.43 7.65
CA GLY A 40 -13.67 -3.09 7.57
C GLY A 40 -14.29 -2.76 8.93
N TYR A 41 -13.93 -3.51 9.98
CA TYR A 41 -14.41 -3.25 11.34
C TYR A 41 -13.94 -1.90 11.89
N CYS A 42 -12.70 -1.52 11.61
CA CYS A 42 -12.16 -0.25 12.08
C CYS A 42 -12.62 0.95 11.22
N LEU A 43 -13.38 0.75 10.14
CA LEU A 43 -13.92 1.84 9.33
C LEU A 43 -15.12 2.47 10.03
N GLU A 44 -15.03 3.77 10.29
CA GLU A 44 -16.19 4.56 10.67
C GLU A 44 -16.92 5.06 9.41
N ALA A 45 -18.25 4.98 9.42
CA ALA A 45 -19.06 5.57 8.37
C ALA A 45 -18.97 7.10 8.45
N VAL A 46 -18.20 7.70 7.55
CA VAL A 46 -18.04 9.15 7.46
C VAL A 46 -18.90 9.71 6.33
N GLY A 47 -19.55 10.85 6.57
CA GLY A 47 -20.28 11.57 5.53
C GLY A 47 -19.40 11.94 4.32
N PRO A 48 -19.91 11.87 3.09
CA PRO A 48 -19.12 11.92 1.85
C PRO A 48 -18.34 13.22 1.62
N GLY A 49 -18.74 14.31 2.29
CA GLY A 49 -18.08 15.62 2.18
C GLY A 49 -17.18 16.00 3.35
N LYS A 50 -17.15 15.23 4.45
CA LYS A 50 -16.55 15.68 5.72
C LYS A 50 -15.07 16.01 5.61
N TYR A 51 -14.32 15.22 4.83
CA TYR A 51 -12.86 15.32 4.71
C TYR A 51 -12.41 15.60 3.27
N ARG A 52 -13.22 16.31 2.48
CA ARG A 52 -12.97 16.45 1.03
C ARG A 52 -11.59 17.06 0.73
N GLU A 53 -11.22 18.11 1.44
CA GLU A 53 -9.96 18.83 1.21
C GLU A 53 -8.76 17.99 1.63
N GLU A 54 -8.86 17.31 2.77
CA GLU A 54 -7.82 16.40 3.28
C GLU A 54 -7.65 15.20 2.34
N LEU A 55 -8.74 14.60 1.85
CA LEU A 55 -8.71 13.50 0.91
C LEU A 55 -8.07 13.91 -0.42
N LEU A 56 -8.36 15.12 -0.91
CA LEU A 56 -7.72 15.67 -2.11
C LEU A 56 -6.21 15.87 -1.90
N MET A 57 -5.80 16.44 -0.76
CA MET A 57 -4.38 16.61 -0.44
C MET A 57 -3.65 15.27 -0.30
N ILE A 58 -4.23 14.32 0.43
CA ILE A 58 -3.65 12.98 0.61
C ILE A 58 -3.56 12.28 -0.75
N GLY A 59 -4.63 12.33 -1.55
CA GLY A 59 -4.69 11.76 -2.89
C GLY A 59 -3.63 12.36 -3.83
N ALA A 60 -3.49 13.69 -3.86
CA ALA A 60 -2.47 14.35 -4.68
C ALA A 60 -1.04 13.99 -4.24
N ALA A 61 -0.78 14.00 -2.92
CA ALA A 61 0.51 13.57 -2.40
C ALA A 61 0.83 12.12 -2.78
N ARG A 62 -0.18 11.23 -2.77
CA ARG A 62 0.02 9.81 -3.03
C ARG A 62 0.08 9.44 -4.51
N PHE A 63 -0.76 10.03 -5.33
CA PHE A 63 -0.92 9.61 -6.73
C PHE A 63 -0.26 10.56 -7.74
N LEU A 64 0.24 11.71 -7.30
CA LEU A 64 1.03 12.63 -8.14
C LEU A 64 2.45 12.77 -7.61
N VAL A 65 2.61 13.21 -6.36
CA VAL A 65 3.94 13.54 -5.82
C VAL A 65 4.80 12.28 -5.66
N SER A 66 4.28 11.24 -5.03
CA SER A 66 5.02 9.99 -4.82
C SER A 66 5.52 9.36 -6.15
N PRO A 67 4.67 9.14 -7.17
CA PRO A 67 5.12 8.67 -8.48
C PRO A 67 6.09 9.60 -9.18
N ALA A 68 5.89 10.92 -9.10
CA ALA A 68 6.80 11.89 -9.71
C ALA A 68 8.20 11.81 -9.08
N VAL A 69 8.30 11.72 -7.76
CA VAL A 69 9.57 11.54 -7.04
C VAL A 69 10.22 10.21 -7.44
N THR A 70 9.43 9.15 -7.54
CA THR A 70 9.91 7.83 -7.96
C THR A 70 10.47 7.85 -9.38
N ILE A 71 9.81 8.52 -10.34
CA ILE A 71 10.30 8.69 -11.72
C ILE A 71 11.58 9.53 -11.74
N LEU A 72 11.61 10.65 -11.02
CA LEU A 72 12.80 11.51 -10.95
C LEU A 72 14.01 10.76 -10.37
N ALA A 73 13.80 9.92 -9.35
CA ALA A 73 14.85 9.08 -8.79
C ALA A 73 15.36 8.05 -9.81
N MET A 74 14.47 7.42 -10.60
CA MET A 74 14.88 6.51 -11.66
C MET A 74 15.73 7.20 -12.72
N LEU A 75 15.31 8.39 -13.16
CA LEU A 75 16.05 9.20 -14.14
C LEU A 75 17.41 9.62 -13.59
N ALA A 76 17.48 10.04 -12.32
CA ALA A 76 18.74 10.42 -11.67
C ALA A 76 19.73 9.25 -11.53
N MET A 77 19.22 8.01 -11.50
CA MET A 77 20.01 6.79 -11.39
C MET A 77 20.22 6.09 -12.76
N ASP A 78 19.78 6.71 -13.86
CA ASP A 78 19.85 6.17 -15.22
C ASP A 78 19.25 4.75 -15.36
N LEU A 79 18.15 4.49 -14.63
CA LEU A 79 17.49 3.18 -14.65
C LEU A 79 16.56 3.03 -15.85
N SER A 80 16.66 1.89 -16.51
CA SER A 80 15.86 1.51 -17.67
C SER A 80 14.67 0.64 -17.30
N PHE A 81 13.48 1.03 -17.76
CA PHE A 81 12.24 0.28 -17.54
C PHE A 81 12.22 -1.12 -18.19
N SER A 82 13.06 -1.39 -19.18
CA SER A 82 13.08 -2.65 -19.92
C SER A 82 14.13 -3.64 -19.41
N SER A 83 15.25 -3.16 -18.90
CA SER A 83 16.38 -3.99 -18.48
C SER A 83 16.53 -4.12 -16.96
N ASP A 84 16.09 -3.12 -16.20
CA ASP A 84 16.26 -3.14 -14.74
C ASP A 84 15.04 -3.71 -14.03
N LEU A 85 15.30 -4.40 -12.92
CA LEU A 85 14.27 -5.07 -12.12
C LEU A 85 13.47 -4.10 -11.24
N SER A 86 14.08 -2.99 -10.81
CA SER A 86 13.52 -2.06 -9.82
C SER A 86 12.50 -1.03 -10.35
N PRO A 87 12.52 -0.56 -11.63
CA PRO A 87 11.64 0.52 -12.07
C PRO A 87 10.14 0.21 -12.00
N LYS A 88 9.71 -0.93 -12.58
CA LYS A 88 8.29 -1.30 -12.61
C LYS A 88 7.71 -1.53 -11.20
N PRO A 89 8.34 -2.31 -10.31
CA PRO A 89 7.84 -2.48 -8.95
C PRO A 89 7.83 -1.16 -8.16
N SER A 90 8.86 -0.32 -8.32
CA SER A 90 8.92 0.96 -7.58
C SER A 90 7.79 1.90 -8.00
N LEU A 91 7.51 1.99 -9.30
CA LEU A 91 6.39 2.80 -9.81
C LEU A 91 5.05 2.24 -9.32
N LEU A 92 4.84 0.93 -9.38
CA LEU A 92 3.63 0.28 -8.87
C LEU A 92 3.43 0.56 -7.38
N LEU A 93 4.48 0.41 -6.57
CA LEU A 93 4.45 0.69 -5.13
C LEU A 93 4.17 2.18 -4.83
N SER A 94 4.70 3.09 -5.65
CA SER A 94 4.49 4.53 -5.49
C SER A 94 3.04 4.97 -5.73
N LEU A 95 2.28 4.17 -6.49
CA LEU A 95 0.89 4.40 -6.87
C LEU A 95 -0.11 3.62 -6.01
N MET A 96 0.36 2.80 -5.05
CA MET A 96 -0.55 2.07 -4.18
C MET A 96 -1.31 3.02 -3.24
N PRO A 97 -2.61 2.75 -2.99
CA PRO A 97 -3.39 3.53 -2.05
C PRO A 97 -2.82 3.39 -0.62
N PRO A 98 -3.23 4.27 0.32
CA PRO A 98 -2.81 4.14 1.71
C PRO A 98 -3.08 2.75 2.27
N ALA A 99 -2.06 2.16 2.91
CA ALA A 99 -2.17 0.81 3.45
C ALA A 99 -3.18 0.73 4.59
N VAL A 100 -3.95 -0.35 4.63
CA VAL A 100 -4.85 -0.71 5.74
C VAL A 100 -4.16 -0.63 7.10
N PHE A 101 -2.87 -1.00 7.16
CA PHE A 101 -2.09 -0.94 8.38
C PHE A 101 -1.99 0.47 8.98
N ASN A 102 -2.03 1.54 8.15
CA ASN A 102 -2.03 2.91 8.63
C ASN A 102 -3.27 3.20 9.49
N MET A 103 -4.39 2.53 9.22
CA MET A 103 -5.61 2.64 9.98
C MET A 103 -5.52 1.96 11.35
N ILE A 104 -4.88 0.78 11.40
CA ILE A 104 -4.58 0.05 12.63
C ILE A 104 -3.68 0.91 13.54
N LEU A 105 -2.68 1.57 12.97
CA LEU A 105 -1.82 2.51 13.69
C LEU A 105 -2.60 3.74 14.15
N ALA A 106 -3.44 4.33 13.30
CA ALA A 106 -4.26 5.49 13.67
C ALA A 106 -5.18 5.19 14.87
N HIS A 107 -5.81 4.01 14.86
CA HIS A 107 -6.62 3.52 15.99
C HIS A 107 -5.77 3.34 17.25
N SER A 108 -4.58 2.73 17.14
CA SER A 108 -3.67 2.50 18.27
C SER A 108 -3.13 3.79 18.89
N TYR A 109 -2.90 4.83 18.08
CA TYR A 109 -2.38 6.13 18.52
C TYR A 109 -3.47 7.18 18.80
N ARG A 110 -4.76 6.80 18.84
CA ARG A 110 -5.92 7.70 19.04
C ARG A 110 -5.92 8.94 18.12
N ARG A 111 -5.51 8.76 16.86
CA ARG A 111 -5.58 9.79 15.80
C ARG A 111 -6.95 9.73 15.12
N GLU A 112 -7.32 10.75 14.35
CA GLU A 112 -8.59 10.87 13.59
C GLU A 112 -8.94 9.62 12.75
N VAL A 113 -9.52 8.59 13.37
CA VAL A 113 -9.78 7.28 12.75
C VAL A 113 -10.71 7.42 11.54
N GLY A 114 -11.70 8.32 11.63
CA GLY A 114 -12.60 8.64 10.53
C GLY A 114 -11.88 9.16 9.27
N LEU A 115 -10.90 10.05 9.42
CA LEU A 115 -10.12 10.55 8.27
C LEU A 115 -9.28 9.45 7.62
N TYR A 116 -8.60 8.65 8.45
CA TYR A 116 -7.79 7.53 7.95
C TYR A 116 -8.66 6.47 7.27
N GLY A 117 -9.82 6.15 7.83
CA GLY A 117 -10.78 5.24 7.21
C GLY A 117 -11.32 5.75 5.88
N ALA A 118 -11.72 7.02 5.82
CA ALA A 118 -12.15 7.65 4.58
C ALA A 118 -11.03 7.67 3.53
N ALA A 119 -9.79 7.96 3.94
CA ALA A 119 -8.64 7.98 3.04
C ALA A 119 -8.34 6.60 2.48
N VAL A 120 -8.27 5.56 3.32
CA VAL A 120 -8.05 4.19 2.87
C VAL A 120 -9.17 3.77 1.92
N MET A 121 -10.44 3.97 2.29
CA MET A 121 -11.57 3.55 1.46
C MET A 121 -11.64 4.29 0.13
N CYS A 122 -11.74 5.63 0.14
CA CYS A 122 -11.94 6.42 -1.06
C CYS A 122 -10.75 6.33 -2.02
N LEU A 123 -9.52 6.39 -1.51
CA LEU A 123 -8.34 6.32 -2.36
C LEU A 123 -8.07 4.91 -2.86
N THR A 124 -8.46 3.85 -2.12
CA THR A 124 -8.41 2.47 -2.63
C THR A 124 -9.40 2.27 -3.77
N LEU A 125 -10.66 2.73 -3.63
CA LEU A 125 -11.64 2.65 -4.70
C LEU A 125 -11.19 3.44 -5.93
N PHE A 126 -10.70 4.66 -5.75
CA PHE A 126 -10.12 5.46 -6.82
C PHE A 126 -8.95 4.74 -7.49
N SER A 127 -8.06 4.14 -6.70
CA SER A 127 -6.93 3.40 -7.23
C SER A 127 -7.35 2.18 -8.04
N LEU A 128 -8.30 1.39 -7.54
CA LEU A 128 -8.73 0.13 -8.13
C LEU A 128 -9.54 0.31 -9.40
N PHE A 129 -10.42 1.33 -9.43
CA PHE A 129 -11.30 1.56 -10.58
C PHE A 129 -10.75 2.55 -11.60
N LEU A 130 -9.76 3.39 -11.24
CA LEU A 130 -9.22 4.39 -12.17
C LEU A 130 -7.72 4.23 -12.42
N LEU A 131 -6.87 4.36 -11.39
CA LEU A 131 -5.41 4.41 -11.57
C LEU A 131 -4.80 3.10 -12.07
N LEU A 132 -5.15 1.97 -11.44
CA LEU A 132 -4.59 0.67 -11.79
C LEU A 132 -4.96 0.30 -13.23
N PRO A 133 -6.24 0.38 -13.66
CA PRO A 133 -6.58 0.22 -15.08
C PRO A 133 -5.77 1.15 -15.98
N LEU A 134 -5.70 2.45 -15.65
CA LEU A 134 -4.96 3.41 -16.48
C LEU A 134 -3.48 3.05 -16.62
N LEU A 135 -2.85 2.52 -15.57
CA LEU A 135 -1.46 2.07 -15.59
C LEU A 135 -1.24 0.78 -16.39
N PHE A 136 -2.22 -0.14 -16.43
CA PHE A 136 -2.11 -1.39 -17.17
C PHE A 136 -2.61 -1.30 -18.62
N PHE A 137 -3.42 -0.28 -18.96
CA PHE A 137 -3.88 -0.02 -20.31
C PHE A 137 -2.98 0.97 -21.09
N LEU A 138 -2.08 1.69 -20.42
CA LEU A 138 -0.97 2.45 -21.04
C LEU A 138 0.25 1.54 -21.27
#